data_AF-A0A0S7ERJ6-F1
#
_entry.id   AF-A0A0S7ERJ6-F1
#
_cell.length_a   1.000
_cell.length_b   1.000
_cell.length_c   1.000
_cell.angle_alpha   90.00
_cell.angle_beta   90.00
_cell.angle_gamma   90.00
#
_symmetry.space_group_name_H-M   'P 1'
#
loop_
_entity.id
_entity.type
_entity.pdbx_description
1 polymer ?
#
loop_
_entity_poly.entity_id
_entity_poly.type
_entity_poly.pdbx_seq_one_letter_code
_entity_poly.pdbx_strand_id
1 'polypeptide(L)'
;KFQIIHEISMAMNFLHSTKPPLLHLNLKTSNILLDDHLHAKVSDFGLVHWEDGMCKATFMERLMARGNINYIPPEVFTECSDSPGTAFDVYSFGIVIWEILTQQKPYTGRN
;
A
#
# COMPACT_ATOMS: atom_id res chain seq x y z
N LYS A 1 -13.88 12.48 4.70
CA LYS A 1 -13.48 11.49 3.64
C LYS A 1 -12.45 12.09 2.67
N PHE A 2 -12.77 13.16 1.94
CA PHE A 2 -11.84 13.74 0.96
C PHE A 2 -10.55 14.32 1.56
N GLN A 3 -10.62 14.96 2.74
CA GLN A 3 -9.43 15.44 3.45
C GLN A 3 -8.43 14.30 3.73
N ILE A 4 -8.90 13.20 4.31
CA ILE A 4 -8.11 11.99 4.58
C ILE A 4 -7.45 11.48 3.28
N ILE A 5 -8.22 11.35 2.20
CA ILE A 5 -7.69 10.89 0.90
C ILE A 5 -6.60 11.84 0.38
N HIS A 6 -6.84 13.15 0.47
CA HIS A 6 -5.88 14.16 0.06
C HIS A 6 -4.58 14.09 0.87
N GLU A 7 -4.67 13.97 2.19
CA GLU A 7 -3.51 13.85 3.08
C GLU A 7 -2.70 12.56 2.81
N ILE A 8 -3.37 11.43 2.59
CA ILE A 8 -2.70 10.20 2.16
C ILE A 8 -2.00 10.41 0.81
N SER A 9 -2.66 11.06 -0.16
CA SER A 9 -2.04 11.33 -1.46
C SER A 9 -0.82 12.23 -1.36
N MET A 10 -0.82 13.23 -0.47
CA MET A 10 0.35 14.07 -0.22
C MET A 10 1.50 13.27 0.35
N ALA A 11 1.23 12.38 1.31
CA ALA A 11 2.24 11.51 1.89
C ALA A 11 2.84 10.55 0.84
N MET A 12 2.00 9.90 0.03
CA MET A 12 2.48 9.00 -1.04
C MET A 12 3.25 9.75 -2.13
N ASN A 13 2.77 10.93 -2.53
CA ASN A 13 3.50 11.79 -3.47
C ASN A 13 4.86 12.19 -2.92
N PHE A 14 4.97 12.51 -1.63
CA PHE A 14 6.25 12.79 -1.00
C PHE A 14 7.21 11.61 -1.12
N LEU A 15 6.77 10.39 -0.76
CA LEU A 15 7.60 9.18 -0.88
C LEU A 15 8.05 8.93 -2.33
N HIS A 16 7.14 9.04 -3.29
CA HIS A 16 7.44 8.79 -4.70
C HIS A 16 8.31 9.88 -5.34
N SER A 17 8.37 11.08 -4.75
CA SER A 17 9.19 12.20 -5.23
C SER A 17 10.67 12.10 -4.83
N THR A 18 11.04 11.20 -3.92
CA THR A 18 12.44 11.00 -3.52
C THR A 18 13.28 10.39 -4.66
N LYS A 19 14.62 10.45 -4.53
CA LYS A 19 15.55 9.88 -5.51
C LYS A 19 16.57 8.97 -4.80
N PRO A 20 16.47 7.63 -4.95
CA PRO A 20 15.42 6.88 -5.66
C PRO A 20 14.04 7.02 -4.97
N PRO A 21 12.92 6.73 -5.67
CA PRO A 21 11.59 6.73 -5.06
C PRO A 21 11.50 5.76 -3.90
N LEU A 22 10.96 6.22 -2.76
CA LEU A 22 10.64 5.35 -1.63
C LEU A 22 9.27 4.71 -1.87
N LEU A 23 9.20 3.38 -1.76
CA LEU A 23 7.97 2.62 -1.95
C LEU A 23 7.42 2.21 -0.59
N HIS A 24 6.14 2.41 -0.32
CA HIS A 24 5.54 1.99 0.95
C HIS A 24 5.35 0.47 1.00
N LEU A 25 4.89 -0.14 -0.10
CA LEU A 25 4.64 -1.57 -0.32
C LEU A 25 3.64 -2.25 0.64
N ASN A 26 3.18 -1.55 1.65
CA ASN A 26 2.27 -2.03 2.70
C ASN A 26 1.11 -1.07 2.95
N LEU A 27 0.66 -0.35 1.91
CA LEU A 27 -0.38 0.67 2.08
C LEU A 27 -1.76 0.00 2.19
N LYS A 28 -2.44 0.23 3.31
CA LYS A 28 -3.78 -0.28 3.62
C LYS A 28 -4.47 0.62 4.64
N THR A 29 -5.78 0.49 4.78
CA THR A 29 -6.56 1.34 5.71
C THR A 29 -6.11 1.22 7.16
N SER A 30 -5.71 0.04 7.63
CA SER A 30 -5.19 -0.13 9.01
C SER A 30 -3.83 0.53 9.25
N ASN A 31 -3.12 0.93 8.20
CA ASN A 31 -1.87 1.67 8.27
C ASN A 31 -2.07 3.18 8.08
N ILE A 32 -3.32 3.64 7.97
CA ILE A 32 -3.69 5.06 8.01
C ILE A 32 -4.14 5.39 9.43
N LEU A 33 -3.30 6.11 10.16
CA LEU A 33 -3.61 6.58 11.50
C LEU A 33 -4.30 7.95 11.42
N LEU A 34 -5.16 8.22 12.40
CA LEU A 34 -5.78 9.53 12.58
C LEU A 34 -5.31 10.10 13.92
N ASP A 35 -4.93 11.37 13.92
CA ASP A 35 -4.70 12.09 15.18
C ASP A 35 -5.99 12.67 15.76
N ASP A 36 -5.88 13.37 16.89
CA ASP A 36 -7.02 13.93 17.63
C ASP A 36 -7.85 14.94 16.80
N HIS A 37 -7.29 15.45 15.70
CA HIS A 37 -7.95 16.40 14.79
C HIS A 37 -8.39 15.73 13.48
N LEU A 38 -8.35 14.40 13.40
CA LEU A 38 -8.69 13.60 12.23
C LEU A 38 -7.78 13.84 11.01
N HIS A 39 -6.55 14.31 11.22
CA HIS A 39 -5.54 14.34 10.17
C HIS A 39 -4.95 12.95 9.96
N ALA A 40 -4.83 12.54 8.70
CA ALA A 40 -4.32 11.25 8.28
C ALA A 40 -2.79 11.21 8.28
N LYS A 41 -2.23 10.14 8.86
CA LYS A 41 -0.80 9.85 8.87
C LYS A 41 -0.55 8.43 8.38
N VAL A 42 0.27 8.30 7.34
CA VAL A 42 0.69 6.99 6.81
C VAL A 42 1.72 6.37 7.74
N SER A 43 1.59 5.08 8.04
CA SER A 43 2.41 4.35 9.02
C SER A 43 2.81 2.95 8.52
N ASP A 44 3.66 2.25 9.30
CA ASP A 44 4.17 0.90 9.01
C ASP A 44 4.98 0.80 7.69
N PHE A 45 6.09 1.53 7.67
CA PHE A 45 7.13 1.51 6.65
C PHE A 45 8.03 0.26 6.70
N GLY A 46 7.59 -0.83 7.34
CA GLY A 46 8.42 -2.03 7.52
C GLY A 46 8.86 -2.73 6.22
N LEU A 47 8.31 -2.34 5.07
CA LEU A 47 8.67 -2.83 3.74
C LEU A 47 9.31 -1.75 2.85
N VAL A 48 9.58 -0.55 3.36
CA VAL A 48 10.17 0.56 2.57
C VAL A 48 11.60 0.24 2.10
N HIS A 49 12.30 -0.59 2.87
CA HIS A 49 13.62 -1.11 2.54
C HIS A 49 13.48 -2.44 1.83
N TRP A 50 12.94 -2.41 0.61
CA TRP A 50 13.19 -3.50 -0.33
C TRP A 50 14.71 -3.69 -0.45
N GLU A 51 15.20 -4.83 0.03
CA GLU A 51 16.60 -5.19 -0.11
C GLU A 51 16.84 -5.77 -1.50
N ASP A 52 17.78 -5.18 -2.24
CA ASP A 52 18.24 -5.71 -3.52
C ASP A 52 18.67 -7.18 -3.33
N GLY A 53 17.98 -8.09 -4.02
CA GLY A 53 18.18 -9.54 -3.89
C GLY A 53 17.08 -10.31 -3.15
N MET A 54 16.04 -9.63 -2.62
CA MET A 54 14.88 -10.32 -2.07
C MET A 54 14.11 -11.06 -3.18
N CYS A 55 13.95 -12.36 -3.04
CA CYS A 55 13.15 -13.14 -3.96
C CYS A 55 11.66 -12.77 -3.83
N LYS A 56 10.95 -12.73 -4.96
CA LYS A 56 9.51 -12.49 -5.04
C LYS A 56 8.69 -13.35 -4.06
N ALA A 57 9.08 -14.61 -3.87
CA ALA A 57 8.43 -15.51 -2.92
C ALA A 57 8.48 -14.99 -1.48
N THR A 58 9.65 -14.55 -1.02
CA THR A 58 9.85 -13.99 0.33
C THR A 58 9.08 -12.68 0.52
N PHE A 59 9.02 -11.85 -0.52
CA PHE A 59 8.22 -10.63 -0.48
C PHE A 59 6.73 -10.92 -0.34
N MET A 60 6.22 -11.85 -1.14
CA MET A 60 4.82 -12.29 -1.06
C MET A 60 4.48 -12.89 0.30
N GLU A 61 5.37 -13.72 0.85
CA GLU A 61 5.21 -14.27 2.20
C GLU A 61 5.11 -13.16 3.25
N ARG A 62 6.00 -12.15 3.21
CA ARG A 62 5.96 -11.00 4.13
C ARG A 62 4.65 -10.20 4.00
N LEU A 63 4.17 -9.98 2.79
CA LEU A 63 2.91 -9.28 2.54
C LEU A 63 1.70 -10.09 3.05
N MET A 64 1.66 -11.38 2.77
CA MET A 64 0.61 -12.28 3.24
C MET A 64 0.58 -12.36 4.77
N ALA A 65 1.75 -12.47 5.42
CA ALA A 65 1.87 -12.47 6.87
C ALA A 65 1.35 -11.17 7.52
N ARG A 66 1.37 -10.06 6.79
CA ARG A 66 0.81 -8.75 7.21
C ARG A 66 -0.65 -8.56 6.80
N GLY A 67 -1.30 -9.57 6.21
CA GLY A 67 -2.71 -9.50 5.79
C GLY A 67 -2.97 -8.57 4.61
N ASN A 68 -1.98 -8.34 3.74
CA ASN A 68 -2.10 -7.40 2.62
C ASN A 68 -2.84 -7.92 1.39
N ILE A 69 -3.31 -9.18 1.38
CA ILE A 69 -3.77 -9.84 0.14
C ILE A 69 -4.74 -9.01 -0.71
N ASN A 70 -5.62 -8.22 -0.08
CA ASN A 70 -6.60 -7.36 -0.73
C ASN A 70 -6.05 -6.06 -1.34
N TYR A 71 -4.80 -5.70 -1.04
CA TYR A 71 -4.16 -4.46 -1.48
C TYR A 71 -3.02 -4.73 -2.46
N ILE A 72 -2.71 -6.00 -2.72
CA ILE A 72 -1.62 -6.42 -3.62
C ILE A 72 -2.11 -6.33 -5.06
N PRO A 73 -1.36 -5.66 -5.96
CA PRO A 73 -1.68 -5.63 -7.38
C PRO A 73 -1.71 -7.03 -8.01
N PRO A 74 -2.65 -7.30 -8.94
CA PRO A 74 -2.82 -8.62 -9.54
C PRO A 74 -1.58 -9.12 -10.31
N GLU A 75 -0.81 -8.21 -10.92
CA GLU A 75 0.41 -8.52 -11.66
C GLU A 75 1.47 -9.22 -10.79
N VAL A 76 1.44 -8.98 -9.47
CA VAL A 76 2.38 -9.61 -8.52
C VAL A 76 2.11 -11.11 -8.41
N PHE A 77 0.90 -11.59 -8.70
CA PHE A 77 0.58 -13.03 -8.70
C PHE A 77 0.93 -13.73 -10.02
N THR A 78 1.29 -12.98 -11.07
CA THR A 78 1.72 -13.56 -12.36
C THR A 78 3.19 -13.95 -12.33
N GLU A 79 3.69 -14.73 -13.30
CA GLU A 79 5.12 -15.12 -13.37
C GLU A 79 6.08 -13.95 -13.61
N CYS A 80 5.57 -12.72 -13.81
CA CYS A 80 6.40 -11.55 -14.07
C CYS A 80 7.32 -11.25 -12.87
N SER A 81 8.63 -11.26 -13.11
CA SER A 81 9.69 -11.15 -12.10
C SER A 81 10.07 -9.70 -11.76
N ASP A 82 9.29 -8.72 -12.20
CA ASP A 82 9.65 -7.32 -12.03
C ASP A 82 9.61 -6.92 -10.55
N SER A 83 10.64 -6.18 -10.13
CA SER A 83 10.67 -5.55 -8.82
C SER A 83 9.47 -4.61 -8.65
N PRO A 84 8.85 -4.53 -7.45
CA PRO A 84 7.75 -3.62 -7.24
C PRO A 84 8.21 -2.17 -7.50
N GLY A 85 7.39 -1.40 -8.22
CA GLY A 85 7.60 0.01 -8.50
C GLY A 85 6.53 0.89 -7.85
N THR A 86 6.55 2.19 -8.15
CA THR A 86 5.54 3.15 -7.66
C THR A 86 4.11 2.77 -8.03
N ALA A 87 3.92 2.06 -9.15
CA ALA A 87 2.62 1.53 -9.58
C ALA A 87 1.99 0.57 -8.55
N PHE A 88 2.80 -0.17 -7.79
CA PHE A 88 2.31 -1.04 -6.72
C PHE A 88 1.56 -0.23 -5.66
N ASP A 89 2.21 0.82 -5.16
CA ASP A 89 1.64 1.72 -4.16
C ASP A 89 0.40 2.46 -4.69
N VAL A 90 0.39 2.83 -5.97
CA VAL A 90 -0.77 3.48 -6.62
C VAL A 90 -1.98 2.55 -6.63
N TYR A 91 -1.78 1.25 -6.92
CA TYR A 91 -2.86 0.27 -6.85
C TYR A 91 -3.41 0.14 -5.42
N SER A 92 -2.52 -0.06 -4.44
CA SER A 92 -2.91 -0.17 -3.03
C SER A 92 -3.66 1.08 -2.55
N PHE A 93 -3.23 2.27 -2.99
CA PHE A 93 -3.92 3.53 -2.72
C PHE A 93 -5.32 3.58 -3.32
N GLY A 94 -5.50 3.04 -4.53
CA GLY A 94 -6.82 2.89 -5.16
C GLY A 94 -7.78 2.05 -4.32
N ILE A 95 -7.32 0.93 -3.75
CA ILE A 95 -8.12 0.10 -2.84
C ILE A 95 -8.46 0.86 -1.56
N VAL A 96 -7.49 1.59 -0.97
CA VAL A 96 -7.72 2.44 0.21
C VAL A 96 -8.77 3.52 -0.04
N ILE A 97 -8.71 4.21 -1.19
CA ILE A 97 -9.74 5.19 -1.59
C ILE A 97 -11.10 4.51 -1.68
N TRP A 98 -11.17 3.35 -2.35
CA TRP A 98 -12.40 2.62 -2.52
C TRP A 98 -13.03 2.25 -1.16
N GLU A 99 -12.24 1.74 -0.21
CA GLU A 99 -12.71 1.44 1.16
C GLU A 99 -13.22 2.68 1.89
N ILE A 100 -12.49 3.80 1.82
CA ILE A 100 -12.90 5.06 2.47
C ILE A 100 -14.24 5.54 1.90
N LEU A 101 -14.43 5.44 0.58
CA LEU A 101 -15.65 5.91 -0.08
C LEU A 101 -16.83 4.98 0.23
N THR A 102 -16.67 3.67 0.02
CA THR A 102 -17.74 2.67 0.15
C THR A 102 -18.04 2.24 1.58
N GLN A 103 -17.07 2.38 2.49
CA GLN A 103 -17.12 1.85 3.87
C GLN A 103 -17.31 0.32 3.90
N GLN A 104 -16.88 -0.38 2.85
CA GLN A 104 -16.96 -1.83 2.73
C GLN A 104 -15.56 -2.45 2.74
N LYS A 105 -15.48 -3.71 3.16
CA LYS A 105 -14.23 -4.48 3.04
C LYS A 105 -14.03 -4.92 1.58
N PRO A 106 -12.83 -4.77 1.01
CA PRO A 106 -12.51 -5.21 -0.34
C PRO A 106 -12.72 -6.72 -0.46
N TYR A 107 -13.22 -7.15 -1.62
CA TYR A 107 -13.36 -8.57 -1.98
C TYR A 107 -14.17 -9.42 -0.99
N THR A 108 -15.12 -8.81 -0.26
CA THR A 108 -16.01 -9.54 0.65
C THR A 108 -16.70 -10.69 -0.10
N GLY A 109 -16.56 -11.93 0.40
CA GLY A 109 -17.12 -13.14 -0.20
C GLY A 109 -16.26 -13.81 -1.28
N ARG A 110 -14.99 -13.40 -1.46
CA ARG A 110 -14.05 -13.98 -2.45
C ARG A 110 -12.68 -14.38 -1.87
N ASN A 111 -12.54 -14.45 -0.54
CA ASN A 111 -11.29 -14.80 0.16
C ASN A 111 -11.34 -16.22 0.72
#